data_AF-A0A7W6KNI5-F1
#
_entry.id   AF-A0A7W6KNI5-F1
#
_cell.length_a   1.000
_cell.length_b   1.000
_cell.length_c   1.000
_cell.angle_alpha   90.00
_cell.angle_beta   90.00
_cell.angle_gamma   90.00
#
_symmetry.space_group_name_H-M   'P 1'
#
loop_
_entity.id
_entity.type
_entity.pdbx_description
1 polymer ?
#
loop_
_entity_poly.entity_id
_entity_poly.type
_entity_poly.pdbx_seq_one_letter_code
_entity_poly.pdbx_strand_id
1 'polypeptide(L)' 'MAWKSASFSPRSGPPRSGEKVSTAIEKHRPAMEVILQKAQKASEERREAIGRIKDPELRKSAAR' A
#
# COMPACT_ATOMS: atom_id res chain seq x y z
N MET A 1 50.63 25.16 -17.14
CA MET A 1 49.33 24.89 -16.50
C MET A 1 48.39 24.34 -17.56
N ALA A 2 48.17 23.01 -17.57
CA ALA A 2 47.22 22.38 -18.48
C ALA A 2 45.84 22.37 -17.81
N TRP A 3 44.91 23.19 -18.29
CA TRP A 3 43.52 23.10 -17.88
C TRP A 3 42.94 21.79 -18.43
N LYS A 4 42.54 20.92 -17.50
CA LYS A 4 41.89 19.64 -17.80
C LYS A 4 40.51 19.92 -18.39
N SER A 5 40.38 19.75 -19.70
CA SER A 5 39.09 19.62 -20.37
C SER A 5 38.51 18.23 -20.07
N ALA A 6 38.01 18.04 -18.84
CA ALA A 6 37.15 16.90 -18.54
C ALA A 6 35.78 17.23 -19.14
N SER A 7 35.49 16.69 -20.31
CA SER A 7 34.15 16.60 -20.85
C SER A 7 33.30 15.75 -19.90
N PHE A 8 32.68 16.42 -18.92
CA PHE A 8 31.63 15.81 -18.11
C PHE A 8 30.44 15.56 -19.05
N SER A 9 30.33 14.34 -19.56
CA SER A 9 29.13 13.85 -20.21
C SER A 9 28.19 13.36 -19.11
N PRO A 10 27.07 14.06 -18.80
CA PRO A 10 26.08 13.53 -17.89
C PRO A 10 25.28 12.48 -18.67
N ARG A 11 25.83 11.28 -18.82
CA ARG A 11 24.98 10.11 -19.04
C ARG A 11 24.23 9.90 -17.73
N SER A 12 22.91 10.00 -17.81
CA SER A 12 21.94 10.02 -16.70
C SER A 12 21.88 11.34 -15.91
N GLY A 13 20.95 12.21 -16.30
CA GLY A 13 20.40 13.21 -15.38
C GLY A 13 19.77 12.51 -14.17
N PRO A 14 19.51 13.24 -13.06
CA PRO A 14 18.95 12.66 -11.86
C PRO A 14 17.65 11.90 -12.20
N PRO A 15 17.47 10.66 -11.71
CA PRO A 15 16.28 9.87 -11.99
C PRO A 15 15.06 10.70 -11.63
N ARG A 16 14.08 10.79 -12.54
CA ARG A 16 12.83 11.49 -12.27
C ARG A 16 12.25 10.87 -11.01
N SER A 17 11.97 11.70 -10.00
CA SER A 17 11.52 11.25 -8.67
C SER A 17 10.34 10.27 -8.71
N GLY A 18 9.54 10.27 -9.77
CA GLY A 18 8.46 9.31 -10.02
C GLY A 18 8.88 7.86 -10.32
N GLU A 19 10.05 7.60 -10.94
CA GLU A 19 10.48 6.23 -11.30
C GLU A 19 10.86 5.38 -10.08
N LYS A 20 11.37 6.01 -9.02
CA LYS A 20 11.69 5.31 -7.77
C LYS A 20 10.43 4.98 -6.95
N VAL A 21 9.39 5.80 -7.07
CA VAL A 21 8.12 5.59 -6.37
C VAL A 21 7.32 4.47 -7.03
N SER A 22 7.26 4.42 -8.37
CA SER A 22 6.56 3.34 -9.09
C SER A 22 7.16 1.97 -8.77
N THR A 23 8.49 1.85 -8.83
CA THR A 23 9.18 0.59 -8.53
C THR A 23 9.09 0.17 -7.07
N ALA A 24 8.99 1.10 -6.12
CA ALA A 24 8.73 0.78 -4.71
C ALA A 24 7.30 0.28 -4.49
N ILE A 25 6.31 0.93 -5.12
CA ILE A 25 4.91 0.53 -5.04
C ILE A 25 4.71 -0.88 -5.63
N GLU A 26 5.32 -1.19 -6.77
CA GLU A 26 5.24 -2.52 -7.39
C GLU A 26 5.83 -3.62 -6.50
N LYS A 27 6.95 -3.36 -5.82
CA LYS A 27 7.57 -4.32 -4.89
C LYS A 27 6.70 -4.63 -3.69
N HIS A 28 5.95 -3.64 -3.20
CA HIS A 28 5.10 -3.78 -2.00
C HIS A 28 3.64 -4.15 -2.32
N ARG A 29 3.23 -4.06 -3.59
CA ARG A 29 1.90 -4.45 -4.07
C ARG A 29 1.43 -5.83 -3.59
N PRO A 30 2.22 -6.93 -3.70
CA PRO A 30 1.76 -8.24 -3.23
C PRO A 30 1.54 -8.29 -1.71
N ALA A 31 2.41 -7.63 -0.92
CA ALA A 31 2.22 -7.54 0.52
C ALA A 31 0.96 -6.73 0.89
N MET A 32 0.69 -5.67 0.13
CA MET A 32 -0.51 -4.85 0.29
C MET A 32 -1.78 -5.63 -0.09
N GLU A 33 -1.76 -6.42 -1.15
CA GLU A 33 -2.86 -7.31 -1.53
C GLU A 33 -3.20 -8.33 -0.43
N VAL A 34 -2.19 -8.92 0.22
CA VAL A 34 -2.40 -9.82 1.37
C VAL A 34 -3.06 -9.09 2.54
N ILE A 35 -2.66 -7.84 2.82
CA ILE A 35 -3.27 -7.03 3.88
C ILE A 35 -4.72 -6.71 3.53
N LEU A 36 -5.00 -6.33 2.29
CA LEU A 36 -6.35 -6.04 1.81
C LEU A 36 -7.26 -7.28 1.90
N GLN A 37 -6.77 -8.46 1.51
CA GLN A 37 -7.51 -9.72 1.64
C GLN A 37 -7.80 -10.05 3.11
N LYS A 38 -6.83 -9.87 4.01
CA LYS A 38 -7.03 -10.08 5.45
C LYS A 38 -8.05 -9.11 6.03
N ALA A 39 -8.00 -7.83 5.62
CA ALA A 39 -8.95 -6.83 6.05
C ALA A 39 -10.38 -7.14 5.56
N GLN A 40 -10.51 -7.58 4.31
CA GLN A 40 -11.79 -8.01 3.75
C GLN A 40 -12.36 -9.20 4.53
N LYS A 41 -11.54 -10.24 4.76
CA LYS A 41 -11.95 -11.42 5.54
C LYS A 41 -12.39 -11.05 6.96
N ALA A 42 -11.64 -10.19 7.65
CA ALA A 42 -12.00 -9.72 8.99
C ALA A 42 -13.32 -8.93 8.99
N SER A 43 -13.59 -8.16 7.93
CA SER A 43 -14.86 -7.44 7.77
C SER A 43 -16.03 -8.40 7.55
N GLU A 44 -15.85 -9.44 6.73
CA GLU A 44 -16.86 -10.47 6.49
C GLU A 44 -17.16 -11.27 7.77
N GLU A 45 -16.12 -11.71 8.48
CA GLU A 45 -16.23 -12.39 9.78
C GLU A 45 -16.98 -11.52 10.81
N ARG A 46 -16.67 -10.22 10.88
CA ARG A 46 -17.39 -9.28 11.75
C ARG A 46 -18.87 -9.18 11.38
N ARG A 47 -19.18 -9.12 10.08
CA ARG A 47 -20.57 -9.06 9.60
C ARG A 47 -21.35 -10.32 9.97
N GLU A 48 -20.74 -11.50 9.82
CA GLU A 48 -21.35 -12.76 10.24
C GLU A 48 -21.55 -12.83 11.75
N ALA A 49 -20.55 -12.41 12.54
CA ALA A 49 -20.64 -12.39 14.00
C ALA A 49 -21.79 -11.52 14.50
N ILE A 50 -21.95 -10.31 13.94
CA ILE A 50 -23.07 -9.41 14.23
C ILE A 50 -24.40 -10.06 13.83
N GLY A 51 -24.45 -10.78 12.71
CA GLY A 51 -25.65 -11.50 12.26
C GLY A 51 -26.10 -12.62 13.20
N ARG A 52 -25.19 -13.22 13.97
CA ARG A 52 -25.48 -14.27 14.96
C ARG A 52 -25.98 -13.72 16.31
N ILE A 53 -25.90 -12.41 16.54
CA ILE A 53 -26.41 -11.79 17.78
C ILE A 53 -27.95 -11.87 17.77
N LYS A 54 -28.51 -12.61 18.73
CA LYS A 54 -29.96 -12.80 18.89
C LYS A 54 -30.66 -11.57 19.45
N ASP A 55 -29.97 -10.81 20.29
CA ASP A 55 -30.49 -9.59 20.90
C ASP A 55 -30.42 -8.41 19.89
N PRO A 56 -31.56 -7.80 19.52
CA PRO A 56 -31.60 -6.73 18.53
C PRO A 56 -30.92 -5.43 18.99
N GLU A 57 -30.89 -5.14 20.29
CA GLU A 57 -30.26 -3.92 20.82
C GLU A 57 -28.73 -4.08 20.87
N LEU A 58 -28.24 -5.26 21.27
CA LEU A 58 -26.82 -5.60 21.20
C LEU A 58 -26.31 -5.62 19.74
N ARG A 59 -27.14 -6.08 18.80
CA ARG A 59 -26.82 -6.08 17.37
C ARG A 59 -26.65 -4.65 16.81
N LYS A 60 -27.53 -3.72 17.17
CA LYS A 60 -27.42 -2.30 16.77
C LYS A 60 -26.20 -1.63 17.38
N SER A 61 -25.81 -2.01 18.59
CA SER A 61 -24.60 -1.49 19.23
C SER A 61 -23.32 -2.03 18.59
N ALA A 62 -23.29 -3.31 18.22
CA ALA A 62 -22.13 -3.95 17.60
C ALA A 62 -21.93 -3.59 16.11
N ALA A 63 -22.98 -3.10 15.45
CA ALA A 63 -22.94 -2.65 14.05
C ALA A 63 -22.51 -1.17 13.88
N ARG A 64 -22.46 -0.41 14.98
CA ARG A 64 -21.87 0.94 15.01
C ARG A 64 -20.35 0.84 15.12
#